data_AF-A0A971GRM0-F1
#
_entry.id   AF-A0A971GRM0-F1
#
_cell.length_a   1.000
_cell.length_b   1.000
_cell.length_c   1.000
_cell.angle_alpha   90.00
_cell.angle_beta   90.00
_cell.angle_gamma   90.00
#
_symmetry.space_group_name_H-M   'P 1'
#
loop_
_entity.id
_entity.type
_entity.pdbx_description
1 polymer ?
#
loop_
_entity_poly.entity_id
_entity_poly.type
_entity_poly.pdbx_seq_one_letter_code
_entity_poly.pdbx_strand_id
1 'polypeptide(L)'
;MADRVNVPAAVVFYLLYIAAIVFFAVEPALAKESVLYALQAGAFFGLVAYATYDLTNLATLRDWPISITVIDLLWGTFITGTTATLTVWLVGRLGWNT
;
A
#
# COMPACT_ATOMS: atom_id res chain seq x y z
N MET A 1 -19.37 -6.75 13.07
CA MET A 1 -18.60 -5.49 13.11
C MET A 1 -18.50 -5.02 14.55
N ALA A 2 -17.46 -4.27 14.91
CA ALA A 2 -17.31 -3.71 16.25
C ALA A 2 -18.26 -2.51 16.45
N ASP A 3 -18.80 -2.35 17.66
CA ASP A 3 -19.76 -1.27 17.99
C ASP A 3 -19.12 0.13 18.01
N ARG A 4 -17.78 0.18 18.14
CA ARG A 4 -16.99 1.40 18.15
C ARG A 4 -15.69 1.21 17.38
N VAL A 5 -15.20 2.27 16.76
CA VAL A 5 -13.93 2.27 16.04
C VAL A 5 -12.79 1.96 17.00
N ASN A 6 -11.97 0.97 16.64
CA ASN A 6 -10.75 0.66 17.38
C ASN A 6 -9.61 1.57 16.88
N VAL A 7 -9.53 2.77 17.44
CA VAL A 7 -8.53 3.78 17.06
C VAL A 7 -7.09 3.28 17.23
N PRO A 8 -6.70 2.61 18.35
CA PRO A 8 -5.35 2.06 18.48
C PRO A 8 -4.96 1.11 17.35
N ALA A 9 -5.85 0.18 16.97
CA ALA A 9 -5.57 -0.76 15.88
C ALA A 9 -5.39 -0.03 14.52
N ALA A 10 -6.21 0.98 14.24
CA ALA A 10 -6.08 1.78 13.03
C ALA A 10 -4.75 2.53 12.97
N VAL A 11 -4.34 3.18 14.08
CA VAL A 11 -3.05 3.88 14.16
C VAL A 11 -1.88 2.92 13.91
N VAL A 12 -1.87 1.75 14.57
CA VAL A 12 -0.82 0.75 14.38
C VAL A 12 -0.76 0.27 12.93
N PHE A 13 -1.92 -0.01 12.31
CA PHE A 13 -1.98 -0.40 10.90
C PHE A 13 -1.34 0.65 9.98
N TYR A 14 -1.72 1.92 10.10
CA TYR A 14 -1.19 2.96 9.22
C TYR A 14 0.32 3.18 9.42
N LEU A 15 0.82 3.13 10.65
CA LEU A 15 2.26 3.23 10.91
C LEU A 15 3.03 2.07 10.26
N LEU A 16 2.54 0.84 10.40
CA LEU A 16 3.15 -0.35 9.78
C LEU A 16 3.07 -0.28 8.25
N TYR A 17 1.93 0.16 7.69
CA TYR A 17 1.73 0.25 6.26
C TYR A 17 2.69 1.27 5.62
N ILE A 18 2.83 2.45 6.24
CA ILE A 18 3.79 3.47 5.79
C ILE A 18 5.23 2.94 5.89
N ALA A 19 5.60 2.33 7.02
CA ALA A 19 6.93 1.76 7.20
C ALA A 19 7.26 0.71 6.13
N ALA A 20 6.30 -0.14 5.79
CA ALA A 20 6.46 -1.15 4.75
C ALA A 20 6.60 -0.54 3.35
N ILE A 21 5.82 0.49 2.99
CA ILE A 21 6.02 1.22 1.73
C ILE A 21 7.42 1.83 1.66
N VAL A 22 7.89 2.43 2.76
CA VAL A 22 9.23 3.02 2.83
C VAL A 22 10.29 1.95 2.60
N PHE A 23 10.22 0.85 3.35
CA PHE A 23 11.21 -0.21 3.32
C PHE A 23 11.25 -0.99 1.99
N PHE A 24 10.10 -1.35 1.43
CA PHE A 24 10.04 -2.19 0.23
C PHE A 24 10.05 -1.41 -1.08
N ALA A 25 9.55 -0.17 -1.11
CA ALA A 25 9.39 0.60 -2.34
C ALA A 25 10.25 1.86 -2.37
N VAL A 26 10.19 2.72 -1.36
CA VAL A 26 10.81 4.06 -1.41
C VAL A 26 12.32 4.02 -1.24
N GLU A 27 12.84 3.43 -0.15
CA GLU A 27 14.29 3.37 0.08
C GLU A 27 15.03 2.63 -1.04
N PRO A 28 14.57 1.46 -1.53
CA PRO A 28 15.26 0.79 -2.60
C PRO A 28 15.11 1.52 -3.94
N ALA A 29 14.01 2.24 -4.18
CA ALA A 29 13.87 3.09 -5.37
C ALA A 29 14.86 4.26 -5.37
N LEU A 30 15.07 4.90 -4.22
CA LEU A 30 16.04 5.99 -4.06
C LEU A 30 17.47 5.46 -4.29
N ALA A 31 17.83 4.34 -3.66
CA ALA A 31 19.14 3.71 -3.85
C ALA A 31 19.40 3.25 -5.30
N LYS A 32 18.35 2.90 -6.04
CA LYS A 32 18.41 2.52 -7.47
C LYS A 32 18.26 3.71 -8.41
N GLU A 33 18.01 4.92 -7.90
CA GLU A 33 17.62 6.10 -8.69
C GLU A 33 16.48 5.82 -9.69
N SER A 34 15.52 5.00 -9.30
CA SER A 34 14.51 4.44 -10.22
C SER A 34 13.09 4.69 -9.73
N VAL A 35 12.44 5.70 -10.31
CA VAL A 35 11.01 5.98 -10.10
C VAL A 35 10.14 4.82 -10.59
N LEU A 36 10.57 4.11 -11.64
CA LEU A 36 9.86 2.93 -12.14
C LEU A 36 9.85 1.79 -11.12
N TYR A 37 10.97 1.59 -10.40
CA TYR A 37 11.01 0.61 -9.30
C TYR A 37 10.00 0.98 -8.20
N ALA A 38 9.92 2.27 -7.82
CA ALA A 38 8.96 2.74 -6.83
C ALA A 38 7.52 2.41 -7.24
N LEU A 39 7.17 2.63 -8.51
CA LEU A 39 5.86 2.30 -9.05
C LEU A 39 5.57 0.80 -8.98
N GLN A 40 6.49 -0.03 -9.47
CA GLN A 40 6.30 -1.49 -9.53
C GLN A 40 6.24 -2.13 -8.13
N ALA A 41 7.21 -1.80 -7.27
CA ALA A 41 7.29 -2.33 -5.92
C ALA A 41 6.12 -1.83 -5.06
N GLY A 42 5.78 -0.54 -5.15
CA GLY A 42 4.64 0.04 -4.44
C GLY A 42 3.30 -0.54 -4.91
N ALA A 43 3.12 -0.71 -6.22
CA ALA A 43 1.91 -1.31 -6.78
C ALA A 43 1.75 -2.77 -6.35
N PHE A 44 2.83 -3.56 -6.42
CA PHE A 44 2.81 -4.95 -6.00
C PHE A 44 2.56 -5.09 -4.49
N PHE A 45 3.19 -4.25 -3.66
CA PHE A 45 2.94 -4.22 -2.22
C PHE A 45 1.48 -3.89 -1.90
N GLY A 46 0.91 -2.87 -2.57
CA GLY A 46 -0.50 -2.50 -2.43
C GLY A 46 -1.45 -3.63 -2.83
N LEU A 47 -1.17 -4.31 -3.94
CA LEU A 47 -1.93 -5.49 -4.37
C LEU A 47 -1.94 -6.57 -3.28
N VAL A 48 -0.77 -6.93 -2.76
CA VAL A 48 -0.64 -8.00 -1.74
C VAL A 48 -1.34 -7.62 -0.44
N ALA A 49 -1.23 -6.37 0.00
CA ALA A 49 -1.87 -5.91 1.23
C ALA A 49 -3.40 -5.96 1.13
N TYR A 50 -3.97 -5.41 0.06
CA TYR A 50 -5.41 -5.45 -0.17
C TYR A 50 -5.89 -6.88 -0.41
N ALA A 51 -5.14 -7.69 -1.16
CA ALA A 51 -5.46 -9.11 -1.37
C ALA A 51 -5.50 -9.90 -0.07
N THR A 52 -4.59 -9.61 0.87
CA THR A 52 -4.58 -10.30 2.17
C THR A 52 -5.88 -10.08 2.92
N TYR A 53 -6.44 -8.87 2.91
CA TYR A 53 -7.72 -8.60 3.56
C TYR A 53 -8.90 -9.16 2.75
N ASP A 54 -9.00 -8.77 1.48
CA ASP A 54 -10.17 -9.07 0.65
C ASP A 54 -10.31 -10.54 0.29
N LEU A 55 -9.22 -11.22 -0.11
CA LEU A 55 -9.29 -12.63 -0.46
C LEU A 55 -9.50 -13.50 0.77
N THR A 56 -8.95 -13.11 1.94
CA THR A 56 -9.23 -13.82 3.19
C THR A 56 -10.70 -13.67 3.58
N ASN A 57 -11.28 -12.47 3.44
CA ASN A 57 -12.70 -12.26 3.69
C ASN A 57 -13.58 -13.02 2.70
N LEU A 58 -13.24 -13.00 1.40
CA LEU A 58 -13.94 -13.78 0.39
C LEU A 58 -13.90 -15.29 0.66
N ALA A 59 -12.81 -15.78 1.25
CA ALA A 59 -12.67 -17.19 1.64
C ALA A 59 -13.42 -17.56 2.94
N THR A 60 -13.65 -16.62 3.85
CA THR A 60 -14.13 -16.91 5.21
C THR A 60 -15.54 -16.40 5.52
N LEU A 61 -15.99 -15.33 4.86
CA LEU A 61 -17.29 -14.69 5.09
C LEU A 61 -18.31 -15.14 4.04
N ARG A 62 -19.53 -15.42 4.48
CA ARG A 62 -20.65 -15.73 3.58
C ARG A 62 -21.12 -14.45 2.88
N ASP A 63 -21.48 -14.58 1.61
CA ASP A 63 -22.03 -13.51 0.76
C ASP A 63 -21.11 -12.28 0.60
N TRP A 64 -19.79 -12.47 0.67
CA TRP A 64 -18.82 -11.41 0.41
C TRP A 64 -18.84 -11.01 -1.09
N PRO A 65 -19.01 -9.72 -1.42
CA PRO A 65 -19.15 -9.28 -2.80
C PRO A 65 -17.81 -9.29 -3.56
N ILE A 66 -17.67 -10.20 -4.52
CA ILE A 66 -16.47 -10.32 -5.38
C ILE A 66 -16.16 -8.99 -6.10
N SER A 67 -17.19 -8.23 -6.48
CA SER A 67 -17.00 -6.93 -7.13
C SER A 67 -16.21 -5.95 -6.26
N ILE A 68 -16.46 -5.91 -4.94
CA ILE A 68 -15.70 -5.06 -4.01
C ILE A 68 -14.26 -5.50 -3.96
N THR A 69 -14.00 -6.81 -3.83
CA THR A 69 -12.64 -7.34 -3.84
C THR A 69 -11.88 -6.94 -5.09
N VAL A 70 -12.46 -7.08 -6.29
CA VAL A 70 -11.78 -6.66 -7.52
C VAL A 70 -11.47 -5.16 -7.52
N ILE A 71 -12.43 -4.32 -7.10
CA ILE A 71 -12.23 -2.88 -7.02
C ILE A 71 -11.12 -2.53 -6.03
N ASP A 72 -11.13 -3.15 -4.85
CA ASP A 72 -10.17 -2.90 -3.77
C ASP A 72 -8.76 -3.36 -4.14
N LEU A 73 -8.61 -4.49 -4.84
CA LEU A 73 -7.31 -4.91 -5.38
C LEU A 73 -6.74 -3.91 -6.38
N LEU A 74 -7.55 -3.46 -7.34
CA LEU A 74 -7.14 -2.48 -8.35
C LEU A 74 -6.79 -1.14 -7.69
N TRP A 75 -7.62 -0.71 -6.73
CA TRP A 75 -7.42 0.53 -6.01
C TRP A 75 -6.17 0.48 -5.13
N GLY A 76 -5.97 -0.59 -4.36
CA GLY A 76 -4.80 -0.79 -3.52
C GLY A 76 -3.49 -0.80 -4.32
N THR A 77 -3.50 -1.48 -5.46
CA THR A 77 -2.40 -1.48 -6.43
C THR A 77 -2.10 -0.06 -6.93
N PHE A 78 -3.14 0.64 -7.40
CA PHE A 78 -2.99 1.97 -7.98
C PHE A 78 -2.53 3.01 -6.96
N ILE A 79 -3.20 3.14 -5.82
CA ILE A 79 -2.96 4.20 -4.83
C ILE A 79 -1.60 4.04 -4.15
N THR A 80 -1.18 2.81 -3.88
CA THR A 80 0.10 2.54 -3.22
C THR A 80 1.26 2.76 -4.20
N GLY A 81 1.13 2.29 -5.44
CA GLY A 81 2.11 2.53 -6.49
C GLY A 81 2.29 4.01 -6.80
N THR A 82 1.19 4.76 -6.97
CA THR A 82 1.26 6.21 -7.19
C THR A 82 1.83 6.96 -6.00
N THR A 83 1.45 6.60 -4.77
CA THR A 83 2.00 7.23 -3.56
C THR A 83 3.51 7.01 -3.44
N ALA A 84 4.00 5.79 -3.65
CA ALA A 84 5.44 5.49 -3.64
C ALA A 84 6.18 6.29 -4.74
N THR A 85 5.61 6.31 -5.95
CA THR A 85 6.14 7.05 -7.11
C THR A 85 6.27 8.54 -6.82
N LEU A 86 5.18 9.16 -6.33
CA LEU A 86 5.15 10.59 -6.01
C LEU A 86 6.12 10.92 -4.87
N THR A 87 6.23 10.05 -3.87
CA THR A 87 7.16 10.24 -2.76
C THR A 87 8.60 10.29 -3.27
N VAL A 88 9.02 9.29 -4.05
CA VAL A 88 10.39 9.24 -4.61
C VAL A 88 10.65 10.42 -5.53
N TRP A 89 9.67 10.78 -6.38
CA TRP A 89 9.79 11.93 -7.27
C TRP A 89 9.94 13.25 -6.51
N LEU A 90 9.15 13.46 -5.45
CA LEU A 90 9.24 14.66 -4.60
C LEU A 90 10.56 14.73 -3.84
N VAL A 91 11.00 13.62 -3.24
CA VAL A 91 12.27 13.54 -2.50
C VAL A 91 13.45 13.90 -3.42
N GLY A 92 13.47 13.35 -4.65
CA GLY A 92 14.49 13.69 -5.64
C GLY A 92 14.46 15.15 -6.10
N ARG A 93 13.28 15.81 -6.09
CA ARG A 93 13.13 17.23 -6.43
C ARG A 93 13.54 18.17 -5.31
N LEU A 94 13.33 17.75 -4.06
CA LEU A 94 13.62 18.56 -2.88
C LEU A 94 15.11 18.52 -2.48
N GLY A 95 15.93 17.72 -3.17
CA GLY A 95 17.36 17.59 -2.84
C GLY A 95 17.57 17.07 -1.43
N TRP A 96 16.63 16.27 -0.92
CA TRP A 96 16.72 15.67 0.40
C TRP A 96 17.80 14.59 0.32
N ASN A 97 19.05 15.00 0.59
CA ASN A 97 20.21 14.12 0.61
C ASN A 97 19.98 13.06 1.70
N THR A 98 19.63 11.84 1.29
CA THR A 98 19.76 10.62 2.10
C THR A 98 21.16 10.05 1.96
#